data_AF-A0A3B9P8R5-F1
#
_entry.id   AF-A0A3B9P8R5-F1
#
_cell.length_a   1.000
_cell.length_b   1.000
_cell.length_c   1.000
_cell.angle_alpha   90.00
_cell.angle_beta   90.00
_cell.angle_gamma   90.00
#
_symmetry.space_group_name_H-M   'P 1'
#
loop_
_entity.id
_entity.type
_entity.pdbx_description
1 polymer ?
#
loop_
_entity_poly.entity_id
_entity_poly.type
_entity_poly.pdbx_seq_one_letter_code
_entity_poly.pdbx_strand_id
1 'polypeptide(L)'
;MKKVTRITLIFGFGLLLIVLLDACTVFQRRAGTGWGEGAFDSNGERIYFTSSSERDTRITYTGGPPSSVMMGGGYLACASCHGPDAQGGLHAMMGMQYMDAPDIRWNSLASEGDEGHGDDEEGHGGGEYDLELFRLAVVEGEHPDGEPLSEDMPRWNIGDEDLEDLAEYLMTLN
;
A
#
# COMPACT_ATOMS: atom_id res chain seq x y z
N MET A 1 -22.59 -56.61 19.49
CA MET A 1 -21.76 -56.14 18.34
C MET A 1 -22.25 -54.85 17.67
N LYS A 2 -23.54 -54.49 17.69
CA LYS A 2 -24.06 -53.27 17.01
C LYS A 2 -23.72 -51.91 17.67
N LYS A 3 -23.39 -51.89 18.98
CA LYS A 3 -23.10 -50.66 19.72
C LYS A 3 -21.71 -50.08 19.46
N VAL A 4 -20.72 -50.93 19.18
CA VAL A 4 -19.33 -50.51 18.95
C VAL A 4 -19.21 -49.76 17.61
N THR A 5 -19.87 -50.25 16.56
CA THR A 5 -19.89 -49.61 15.22
C THR A 5 -20.53 -48.21 15.23
N ARG A 6 -21.50 -47.95 16.12
CA ARG A 6 -22.15 -46.63 16.24
C ARG A 6 -21.24 -45.60 16.91
N ILE A 7 -20.38 -46.02 17.83
CA ILE A 7 -19.45 -45.13 18.53
C ILE A 7 -18.32 -44.71 17.56
N THR A 8 -17.78 -45.64 16.78
CA THR A 8 -16.72 -45.32 15.80
C THR A 8 -17.20 -44.35 14.70
N LEU A 9 -18.46 -44.44 14.28
CA LEU A 9 -19.07 -43.53 13.31
C LEU A 9 -19.24 -42.10 13.86
N ILE A 10 -19.61 -41.95 15.14
CA ILE A 10 -19.78 -40.64 15.78
C ILE A 10 -18.42 -39.96 15.98
N PHE A 11 -17.38 -40.70 16.41
CA PHE A 11 -16.03 -40.17 16.54
C PHE A 11 -15.41 -39.81 15.18
N GLY A 12 -15.64 -40.61 14.13
CA GLY A 12 -15.17 -40.31 12.78
C GLY A 12 -15.83 -39.06 12.17
N PHE A 13 -17.13 -38.86 12.40
CA PHE A 13 -17.85 -37.67 11.94
C PHE A 13 -17.49 -36.41 12.74
N GLY A 14 -17.27 -36.56 14.05
CA GLY A 14 -16.77 -35.48 14.91
C GLY A 14 -15.35 -35.02 14.54
N LEU A 15 -14.45 -35.95 14.23
CA LEU A 15 -13.09 -35.63 13.78
C LEU A 15 -13.08 -34.95 12.40
N LEU A 16 -13.95 -35.40 11.47
CA LEU A 16 -14.12 -34.78 10.16
C LEU A 16 -14.69 -33.36 10.27
N LEU A 17 -15.65 -33.12 11.17
CA LEU A 17 -16.20 -31.79 11.43
C LEU A 17 -15.18 -30.84 12.06
N ILE A 18 -14.33 -31.31 12.96
CA ILE A 18 -13.24 -30.50 13.54
C ILE A 18 -12.23 -30.10 12.45
N VAL A 19 -11.82 -31.04 11.59
CA VAL A 19 -10.93 -30.76 10.44
C VAL A 19 -11.57 -29.77 9.45
N LEU A 20 -12.88 -29.85 9.21
CA LEU A 20 -13.58 -28.91 8.35
C LEU A 20 -13.73 -27.51 8.97
N LEU A 21 -13.89 -27.42 10.30
CA LEU A 21 -13.93 -26.13 11.02
C LEU A 21 -12.56 -25.44 11.00
N ASP A 22 -11.46 -26.19 11.15
CA ASP A 22 -10.10 -25.65 11.00
C ASP A 22 -9.79 -25.22 9.55
N ALA A 23 -10.35 -25.90 8.54
CA ALA A 23 -10.19 -25.49 7.15
C ALA A 23 -10.85 -24.12 6.85
N CYS A 24 -11.98 -23.81 7.49
CA CYS A 24 -12.64 -22.52 7.35
C CYS A 24 -11.86 -21.38 8.00
N THR A 25 -11.19 -21.60 9.14
CA THR A 25 -10.37 -20.56 9.80
C THR A 25 -9.09 -20.26 9.00
N VAL A 26 -8.48 -21.28 8.38
CA VAL A 26 -7.33 -21.11 7.47
C VAL A 26 -7.73 -20.39 6.19
N PHE A 27 -8.94 -20.64 5.67
CA PHE A 27 -9.44 -19.96 4.47
C PHE A 27 -9.88 -18.52 4.74
N GLN A 28 -10.49 -18.24 5.89
CA GLN A 28 -10.84 -16.87 6.30
C GLN A 28 -9.62 -15.99 6.61
N ARG A 29 -8.49 -16.57 7.05
CA ARG A 29 -7.20 -15.86 7.16
C ARG A 29 -6.57 -15.47 5.81
N ARG A 30 -7.10 -15.95 4.67
CA ARG A 30 -6.59 -15.60 3.33
C ARG A 30 -7.33 -14.41 2.70
N ALA A 31 -8.46 -14.00 3.26
CA ALA A 31 -9.24 -12.85 2.80
C ALA A 31 -9.05 -11.67 3.76
N GLY A 32 -7.80 -11.20 3.89
CA GLY A 32 -7.40 -10.06 4.73
C GLY A 32 -6.02 -10.29 5.34
N THR A 33 -5.03 -9.55 4.84
CA THR A 33 -3.75 -9.23 5.51
C THR A 33 -2.98 -10.38 6.21
N GLY A 34 -3.02 -11.59 5.65
CA GLY A 34 -2.30 -12.77 6.19
C GLY A 34 -0.78 -12.77 5.97
N TRP A 35 -0.12 -11.62 6.11
CA TRP A 35 1.33 -11.54 6.21
C TRP A 35 1.69 -12.00 7.63
N GLY A 36 2.58 -12.99 7.77
CA GLY A 36 2.95 -13.54 9.07
C GLY A 36 3.49 -12.48 10.03
N GLU A 37 3.56 -12.80 11.32
CA GLU A 37 4.29 -11.97 12.28
C GLU A 37 5.74 -11.81 11.80
N GLY A 38 6.24 -10.56 11.77
CA GLY A 38 7.58 -10.24 11.25
C GLY A 38 7.72 -10.29 9.73
N ALA A 39 6.63 -10.18 8.97
CA ALA A 39 6.68 -10.10 7.50
C ALA A 39 7.22 -8.77 6.96
N PHE A 40 7.34 -7.75 7.81
CA PHE A 40 7.84 -6.42 7.48
C PHE A 40 8.80 -5.99 8.60
N ASP A 41 9.86 -5.30 8.23
CA ASP A 41 10.91 -4.76 9.09
C ASP A 41 10.47 -3.46 9.79
N SER A 42 9.51 -2.72 9.22
CA SER A 42 8.92 -1.51 9.81
C SER A 42 7.42 -1.34 9.50
N ASN A 43 6.74 -0.43 10.21
CA ASN A 43 5.37 -0.03 9.87
C ASN A 43 5.31 0.65 8.49
N GLY A 44 6.29 1.48 8.16
CA GLY A 44 6.41 2.13 6.84
C GLY A 44 6.47 1.13 5.69
N GLU A 45 7.27 0.08 5.83
CA GLU A 45 7.35 -0.99 4.83
C GLU A 45 6.00 -1.72 4.68
N ARG A 46 5.35 -2.05 5.80
CA ARG A 46 4.02 -2.67 5.79
C ARG A 46 3.01 -1.78 5.05
N ILE A 47 2.99 -0.49 5.34
CA ILE A 47 2.11 0.47 4.69
C ILE A 47 2.43 0.53 3.19
N TYR A 48 3.70 0.59 2.81
CA TYR A 48 4.12 0.66 1.42
C TYR A 48 3.61 -0.51 0.57
N PHE A 49 3.71 -1.73 1.09
CA PHE A 49 3.32 -2.94 0.36
C PHE A 49 1.84 -3.32 0.50
N THR A 50 1.16 -2.85 1.53
CA THR A 50 -0.18 -3.34 1.86
C THR A 50 -1.22 -2.25 2.07
N SER A 51 -0.82 -1.00 2.24
CA SER A 51 -1.64 0.13 2.70
C SER A 51 -2.35 -0.10 4.04
N SER A 52 -1.79 -0.96 4.88
CA SER A 52 -2.33 -1.23 6.22
C SER A 52 -1.26 -0.89 7.23
N SER A 53 -1.64 -0.24 8.33
CA SER A 53 -0.70 0.02 9.42
C SER A 53 -0.57 -1.20 10.34
N GLU A 54 0.43 -1.17 11.22
CA GLU A 54 0.66 -2.17 12.26
C GLU A 54 -0.50 -2.32 13.23
N ARG A 55 -1.38 -1.30 13.31
CA ARG A 55 -2.61 -1.30 14.09
C ARG A 55 -3.75 -2.07 13.39
N ASP A 56 -3.41 -2.87 12.37
CA ASP A 56 -4.33 -3.58 11.48
C ASP A 56 -5.41 -2.68 10.85
N THR A 57 -5.12 -1.37 10.75
CA THR A 57 -6.04 -0.39 10.19
C THR A 57 -5.75 -0.25 8.71
N ARG A 58 -6.77 -0.44 7.88
CA ARG A 58 -6.69 -0.18 6.44
C ARG A 58 -6.58 1.34 6.24
N ILE A 59 -5.49 1.79 5.63
CA ILE A 59 -5.36 3.16 5.13
C ILE A 59 -6.18 3.26 3.86
N THR A 60 -7.11 4.22 3.85
CA THR A 60 -8.03 4.39 2.72
C THR A 60 -7.53 5.41 1.73
N TYR A 61 -8.06 5.41 0.49
CA TYR A 61 -7.75 6.45 -0.48
C TYR A 61 -8.97 6.86 -1.30
N THR A 62 -8.86 8.03 -1.93
CA THR A 62 -9.75 8.50 -2.99
C THR A 62 -8.97 8.70 -4.29
N GLY A 63 -9.68 8.74 -5.42
CA GLY A 63 -9.05 8.80 -6.75
C GLY A 63 -8.26 7.54 -7.09
N GLY A 64 -7.19 7.71 -7.87
CA GLY A 64 -6.39 6.63 -8.41
C GLY A 64 -7.02 5.99 -9.66
N PRO A 65 -6.26 5.13 -10.36
CA PRO A 65 -6.77 4.46 -11.54
C PRO A 65 -7.96 3.57 -11.14
N PRO A 66 -9.00 3.50 -11.99
CA PRO A 66 -10.12 2.61 -11.72
C PRO A 66 -9.62 1.18 -11.45
N SER A 67 -10.08 0.56 -10.36
CA SER A 67 -9.67 -0.81 -10.01
C SER A 67 -9.98 -1.83 -11.13
N SER A 68 -10.93 -1.52 -12.00
CA SER A 68 -11.29 -2.30 -13.20
C SER A 68 -10.29 -2.17 -14.35
N VAL A 69 -9.41 -1.16 -14.36
CA VAL A 69 -8.42 -0.93 -15.42
C VAL A 69 -7.02 -1.42 -15.06
N MET A 70 -6.77 -1.76 -13.79
CA MET A 70 -5.51 -2.39 -13.35
C MET A 70 -5.60 -3.92 -13.51
N MET A 71 -4.62 -4.50 -14.21
CA MET A 71 -4.48 -5.96 -14.37
C MET A 71 -4.03 -6.59 -13.05
N GLY A 72 -4.97 -6.84 -12.14
CA GLY A 72 -4.64 -7.38 -10.82
C GLY A 72 -5.76 -7.28 -9.77
N GLY A 73 -6.79 -6.46 -10.03
CA GLY A 73 -8.05 -6.45 -9.28
C GLY A 73 -7.87 -6.52 -7.76
N GLY A 74 -7.58 -5.40 -7.12
CA GLY A 74 -7.35 -5.34 -5.68
C GLY A 74 -7.39 -3.93 -5.14
N TYR A 75 -7.19 -3.82 -3.82
CA TYR A 75 -6.95 -2.54 -3.17
C TYR A 75 -5.53 -2.10 -3.49
N LEU A 76 -5.34 -0.84 -3.90
CA LEU A 76 -4.01 -0.34 -4.25
C LEU A 76 -3.09 -0.28 -3.03
N ALA A 77 -1.79 -0.40 -3.28
CA ALA A 77 -0.73 -0.02 -2.37
C ALA A 77 0.32 0.82 -3.10
N CYS A 78 1.17 1.53 -2.38
CA CYS A 78 2.23 2.35 -2.99
C CYS A 78 3.07 1.51 -3.97
N ALA A 79 3.45 0.30 -3.53
CA ALA A 79 4.20 -0.66 -4.34
C ALA A 79 3.48 -1.14 -5.61
N SER A 80 2.16 -0.98 -5.70
CA SER A 80 1.37 -1.39 -6.88
C SER A 80 1.72 -0.57 -8.12
N CYS A 81 2.13 0.69 -7.93
CA CYS A 81 2.56 1.58 -9.01
C CYS A 81 4.07 1.86 -8.93
N HIS A 82 4.61 2.02 -7.72
CA HIS A 82 6.02 2.40 -7.57
C HIS A 82 6.99 1.22 -7.55
N GLY A 83 6.47 -0.01 -7.66
CA GLY A 83 7.26 -1.25 -7.61
C GLY A 83 7.72 -1.60 -6.18
N PRO A 84 8.52 -2.65 -5.99
CA PRO A 84 9.06 -2.99 -4.67
C PRO A 84 10.19 -2.05 -4.22
N ASP A 85 10.91 -1.46 -5.17
CA ASP A 85 12.10 -0.64 -4.93
C ASP A 85 11.82 0.87 -5.05
N ALA A 86 10.54 1.27 -5.08
CA ALA A 86 10.10 2.67 -5.21
C ALA A 86 10.53 3.41 -6.49
N GLN A 87 11.10 2.72 -7.48
CA GLN A 87 11.60 3.33 -8.72
C GLN A 87 10.51 3.69 -9.73
N GLY A 88 9.25 3.30 -9.51
CA GLY A 88 8.21 3.54 -10.49
C GLY A 88 8.26 2.60 -11.69
N GLY A 89 7.76 3.10 -12.82
CA GLY A 89 7.82 2.45 -14.11
C GLY A 89 6.48 2.36 -14.84
N LEU A 90 6.55 1.71 -16.01
CA LEU A 90 5.43 1.61 -16.93
C LEU A 90 4.49 0.45 -16.58
N HIS A 91 3.24 0.78 -16.32
CA HIS A 91 2.15 -0.15 -16.05
C HIS A 91 1.19 -0.24 -17.22
N ALA A 92 0.99 -1.45 -17.74
CA ALA A 92 -0.02 -1.70 -18.75
C ALA A 92 -1.40 -1.67 -18.09
N MET A 93 -2.24 -0.73 -18.53
CA MET A 93 -3.64 -0.65 -18.13
C MET A 93 -4.51 -1.44 -19.13
N MET A 94 -5.77 -1.65 -18.78
CA MET A 94 -6.73 -2.30 -19.69
C MET A 94 -6.78 -1.57 -21.05
N GLY A 95 -6.60 -2.35 -22.13
CA GLY A 95 -6.49 -1.82 -23.50
C GLY A 95 -5.04 -1.64 -23.94
N MET A 96 -4.78 -0.66 -24.83
CA MET A 96 -3.43 -0.25 -25.24
C MET A 96 -3.02 1.05 -24.54
N GLN A 97 -3.35 1.18 -23.25
CA GLN A 97 -3.06 2.33 -22.41
C GLN A 97 -1.93 1.97 -21.44
N TYR A 98 -1.08 2.94 -21.13
CA TYR A 98 0.03 2.79 -20.21
C TYR A 98 0.03 3.97 -19.24
N MET A 99 0.34 3.68 -17.98
CA MET A 99 0.59 4.68 -16.94
C MET A 99 2.05 4.57 -16.54
N ASP A 100 2.74 5.70 -16.44
CA ASP A 100 4.12 5.77 -15.96
C ASP A 100 4.11 6.33 -14.54
N ALA A 101 4.50 5.50 -13.58
CA ALA A 101 4.63 5.94 -12.20
C ALA A 101 6.05 6.48 -11.97
N PRO A 102 6.22 7.65 -11.33
CA PRO A 102 7.54 8.21 -11.08
C PRO A 102 8.30 7.42 -10.01
N ASP A 103 9.60 7.67 -9.95
CA ASP A 103 10.46 7.26 -8.85
C ASP A 103 10.16 8.09 -7.60
N ILE A 104 9.86 7.43 -6.49
CA ILE A 104 9.50 8.08 -5.22
C ILE A 104 10.50 7.78 -4.11
N ARG A 105 11.71 7.33 -4.46
CA ARG A 105 12.82 7.29 -3.51
C ARG A 105 13.13 8.71 -3.05
N TRP A 106 13.52 8.86 -1.78
CA TRP A 106 13.65 10.19 -1.17
C TRP A 106 14.60 11.13 -1.93
N ASN A 107 15.70 10.60 -2.44
CA ASN A 107 16.66 11.37 -3.25
C ASN A 107 16.06 11.89 -4.57
N SER A 108 15.16 11.13 -5.18
CA SER A 108 14.48 11.51 -6.43
C SER A 108 13.45 12.60 -6.15
N LEU A 109 12.65 12.45 -5.10
CA LEU A 109 11.70 13.47 -4.65
C LEU A 109 12.40 14.79 -4.27
N ALA A 110 13.54 14.69 -3.58
CA ALA A 110 14.34 15.85 -3.21
C ALA A 110 14.93 16.59 -4.42
N SER A 111 15.35 15.84 -5.44
CA SER A 111 15.90 16.44 -6.67
C SER A 111 14.83 17.17 -7.48
N GLU A 112 13.62 16.61 -7.58
CA GLU A 112 12.51 17.27 -8.28
C GLU A 112 12.00 18.52 -7.54
N GLY A 113 12.03 18.51 -6.21
CA GLY A 113 11.75 19.70 -5.41
C GLY A 113 12.72 20.85 -5.72
N ASP A 114 14.01 20.56 -5.83
CA ASP A 114 15.04 21.59 -6.09
C ASP A 114 15.00 22.17 -7.51
N GLU A 115 14.57 21.39 -8.52
CA GLU A 115 14.54 21.83 -9.93
C GLU A 115 13.40 22.81 -10.27
N GLY A 116 12.39 22.95 -9.39
CA GLY A 116 11.25 23.85 -9.57
C GLY A 116 11.47 25.30 -9.11
N HIS A 117 12.57 25.60 -8.43
CA HIS A 117 12.82 26.91 -7.83
C HIS A 117 13.57 27.85 -8.78
N GLY A 118 12.83 28.44 -9.72
CA GLY A 118 13.21 29.74 -10.26
C GLY A 118 13.20 30.78 -9.14
N ASP A 119 14.31 31.51 -8.99
CA ASP A 119 14.41 32.70 -8.13
C ASP A 119 13.23 33.64 -8.40
N ASP A 120 12.15 33.62 -7.61
CA ASP A 120 11.21 34.74 -7.41
C ASP A 120 10.11 34.40 -6.36
N GLU A 121 10.15 35.15 -5.26
CA GLU A 121 9.09 35.60 -4.34
C GLU A 121 7.99 34.67 -3.79
N GLU A 122 7.97 34.59 -2.45
CA GLU A 122 6.79 34.45 -1.55
C GLU A 122 5.75 33.36 -1.89
N GLY A 123 6.16 32.10 -1.85
CA GLY A 123 5.28 30.94 -1.73
C GLY A 123 6.07 29.76 -1.19
N HIS A 124 5.49 28.98 -0.27
CA HIS A 124 6.12 27.82 0.37
C HIS A 124 6.84 26.94 -0.65
N GLY A 125 8.17 26.87 -0.62
CA GLY A 125 8.88 26.03 -1.59
C GLY A 125 10.39 25.99 -1.49
N GLY A 126 11.10 27.07 -1.13
CA GLY A 126 12.57 27.11 -1.25
C GLY A 126 13.41 26.31 -0.23
N GLY A 127 13.00 25.10 0.15
CA GLY A 127 13.68 24.25 1.15
C GLY A 127 13.86 22.81 0.68
N GLU A 128 14.82 22.12 1.30
CA GLU A 128 15.06 20.68 1.11
C GLU A 128 13.76 19.88 1.30
N TYR A 129 13.51 18.89 0.44
CA TYR A 129 12.29 18.10 0.49
C TYR A 129 12.09 17.45 1.87
N ASP A 130 10.94 17.73 2.48
CA ASP A 130 10.64 17.37 3.87
C ASP A 130 9.31 16.62 4.01
N LEU A 131 8.97 16.27 5.26
CA LEU A 131 7.75 15.53 5.58
C LEU A 131 6.47 16.30 5.21
N GLU A 132 6.48 17.63 5.21
CA GLU A 132 5.31 18.42 4.85
C GLU A 132 5.07 18.39 3.34
N LEU A 133 6.12 18.49 2.54
CA LEU A 133 6.02 18.30 1.09
C LEU A 133 5.63 16.87 0.72
N PHE A 134 6.13 15.88 1.47
CA PHE A 134 5.67 14.50 1.32
C PHE A 134 4.18 14.33 1.65
N ARG A 135 3.72 14.95 2.75
CA ARG A 135 2.30 14.96 3.13
C ARG A 135 1.45 15.59 2.04
N LEU A 136 1.88 16.71 1.46
CA LEU A 136 1.18 17.39 0.37
C LEU A 136 0.97 16.44 -0.82
N ALA A 137 2.01 15.72 -1.22
CA ALA A 137 1.93 14.76 -2.33
C ALA A 137 1.04 13.54 -2.00
N VAL A 138 1.15 12.97 -0.80
CA VAL A 138 0.45 11.73 -0.43
C VAL A 138 -1.02 11.96 -0.09
N VAL A 139 -1.33 13.05 0.61
CA VAL A 139 -2.66 13.32 1.15
C VAL A 139 -3.47 14.19 0.21
N GLU A 140 -2.92 15.32 -0.24
CA GLU A 140 -3.63 16.26 -1.12
C GLU A 140 -3.46 15.88 -2.60
N GLY A 141 -2.34 15.26 -2.94
CA GLY A 141 -2.01 14.95 -4.32
C GLY A 141 -1.64 16.21 -5.08
N GLU A 142 -0.77 17.03 -4.50
CA GLU A 142 -0.22 18.27 -5.06
C GLU A 142 1.31 18.23 -5.04
N HIS A 143 1.93 18.84 -6.05
CA HIS A 143 3.35 19.14 -6.12
C HIS A 143 3.71 20.29 -5.15
N PRO A 144 5.01 20.47 -4.80
CA PRO A 144 5.46 21.59 -3.97
C PRO A 144 5.10 22.98 -4.50
N ASP A 145 4.94 23.13 -5.82
CA ASP A 145 4.53 24.38 -6.50
C ASP A 145 3.02 24.61 -6.50
N GLY A 146 2.24 23.67 -5.95
CA GLY A 146 0.78 23.70 -5.89
C GLY A 146 0.07 23.14 -7.13
N GLU A 147 0.80 22.66 -8.14
CA GLU A 147 0.17 21.98 -9.28
C GLU A 147 -0.34 20.59 -8.84
N PRO A 148 -1.51 20.14 -9.34
CA PRO A 148 -2.07 18.86 -8.95
C PRO A 148 -1.28 17.69 -9.54
N LEU A 149 -1.05 16.65 -8.74
CA LEU A 149 -0.55 15.35 -9.21
C LEU A 149 -1.58 14.67 -10.11
N SER A 150 -1.10 13.76 -10.97
CA SER A 150 -1.93 12.90 -11.81
C SER A 150 -3.12 12.29 -11.03
N GLU A 151 -4.28 12.18 -11.68
CA GLU A 151 -5.45 11.51 -11.12
C GLU A 151 -5.20 10.02 -10.84
N ASP A 152 -4.20 9.42 -11.50
CA ASP A 152 -3.76 8.05 -11.27
C ASP A 152 -3.02 7.89 -9.93
N MET A 153 -2.50 8.96 -9.33
CA MET A 153 -1.94 8.90 -7.99
C MET A 153 -3.08 9.00 -6.96
N PRO A 154 -3.31 7.97 -6.11
CA PRO A 154 -4.35 8.01 -5.10
C PRO A 154 -4.05 9.04 -4.02
N ARG A 155 -5.10 9.69 -3.48
CA ARG A 155 -5.02 10.58 -2.32
C ARG A 155 -5.31 9.78 -1.07
N TRP A 156 -4.31 9.61 -0.21
CA TRP A 156 -4.37 8.69 0.91
C TRP A 156 -4.90 9.38 2.17
N ASN A 157 -5.91 8.77 2.78
CA ASN A 157 -6.36 9.08 4.13
C ASN A 157 -5.50 8.30 5.12
N ILE A 158 -4.32 8.84 5.38
CA ILE A 158 -3.29 8.34 6.28
C ILE A 158 -3.09 9.32 7.43
N GLY A 159 -2.84 8.82 8.64
CA GLY A 159 -2.54 9.67 9.80
C GLY A 159 -1.06 10.04 9.86
N ASP A 160 -0.73 11.13 10.55
CA ASP A 160 0.62 11.70 10.60
C ASP A 160 1.70 10.67 11.03
N GLU A 161 1.44 9.87 12.06
CA GLU A 161 2.36 8.82 12.53
C GLU A 161 2.66 7.77 11.44
N ASP A 162 1.61 7.29 10.76
CA ASP A 162 1.76 6.28 9.69
C ASP A 162 2.43 6.89 8.44
N LEU A 163 2.25 8.20 8.21
CA LEU A 163 2.89 8.91 7.12
C LEU A 163 4.39 9.13 7.38
N GLU A 164 4.76 9.47 8.61
CA GLU A 164 6.16 9.59 9.03
C GLU A 164 6.88 8.25 8.88
N ASP A 165 6.28 7.15 9.37
CA ASP A 165 6.83 5.81 9.19
C ASP A 165 7.02 5.45 7.70
N LEU A 166 6.06 5.81 6.85
CA LEU A 166 6.16 5.59 5.40
C LEU A 166 7.31 6.41 4.78
N ALA A 167 7.46 7.68 5.16
CA ALA A 167 8.55 8.54 4.71
C ALA A 167 9.90 7.97 5.12
N GLU A 168 10.05 7.55 6.39
CA GLU A 168 11.27 6.92 6.90
C GLU A 168 11.64 5.68 6.09
N TYR A 169 10.67 4.83 5.75
CA TYR A 169 10.92 3.67 4.89
C TYR A 169 11.46 4.09 3.51
N LEU A 170 10.86 5.09 2.85
CA LEU A 170 11.33 5.58 1.55
C LEU A 170 12.73 6.19 1.62
N MET A 171 13.12 6.80 2.74
CA MET A 171 14.48 7.29 2.98
C MET A 171 15.52 6.16 3.08
N THR A 172 15.10 4.92 3.39
CA THR A 172 16.02 3.77 3.40
C THR A 172 16.32 3.24 1.99
N LEU A 173 15.51 3.60 0.99
CA LEU A 173 15.64 3.15 -0.39
C LEU A 173 16.56 4.11 -1.16
N ASN A 174 17.54 3.54 -1.88
CA ASN A 174 18.53 4.29 -2.68
C ASN A 174 18.27 4.18 -4.17
#